data_AF-Q4RBQ0-F1
#
_entry.id   AF-Q4RBQ0-F1
#
_cell.length_a   1.000
_cell.length_b   1.000
_cell.length_c   1.000
_cell.angle_alpha   90.00
_cell.angle_beta   90.00
_cell.angle_gamma   90.00
#
_symmetry.space_group_name_H-M   'P 1'
#
loop_
_entity.id
_entity.type
_entity.pdbx_description
1 polymer ?
#
loop_
_entity_poly.entity_id
_entity_poly.type
_entity_poly.pdbx_seq_one_letter_code
_entity_poly.pdbx_strand_id
1 'polypeptide(L)'
;VTGDGLYILDMAAKIDATADYICKAKWGDVEFPPPFGREAYPEEAYIADLDAKSGASLKLTLLNPRGRIWTMVAGGGASVVYRCLLCI
;
A
#
# COMPACT_ATOMS: atom_id res chain seq x y z
N VAL A 1 -13.20 -22.13 -20.97
CA VAL A 1 -14.38 -22.98 -20.70
C VAL A 1 -14.31 -24.16 -21.63
N THR A 2 -14.11 -25.35 -21.09
CA THR A 2 -14.12 -26.61 -21.83
C THR A 2 -15.34 -27.42 -21.41
N GLY A 3 -15.60 -28.56 -22.08
CA GLY A 3 -16.77 -29.40 -21.79
C GLY A 3 -16.89 -29.85 -20.32
N ASP A 4 -15.77 -29.87 -19.59
CA ASP A 4 -15.69 -30.27 -18.19
C ASP A 4 -15.85 -29.10 -17.19
N GLY A 5 -15.87 -27.84 -17.65
CA GLY A 5 -16.14 -26.70 -16.78
C GLY A 5 -15.43 -25.37 -17.10
N LEU A 6 -15.56 -24.44 -16.15
CA LEU A 6 -14.97 -23.11 -16.19
C LEU A 6 -13.60 -23.12 -15.50
N TYR A 7 -12.54 -22.75 -16.24
CA TYR A 7 -11.18 -22.61 -15.72
C TYR A 7 -10.77 -21.14 -15.79
N ILE A 8 -10.38 -20.57 -14.65
CA ILE A 8 -9.81 -19.22 -14.58
C ILE A 8 -8.30 -19.38 -14.72
N LEU A 9 -7.76 -19.00 -15.87
CA LEU A 9 -6.33 -19.15 -16.19
C LEU A 9 -5.48 -17.98 -15.67
N ASP A 10 -6.09 -16.82 -15.50
CA ASP A 10 -5.45 -15.62 -14.98
C ASP A 10 -6.48 -14.75 -14.25
N MET A 11 -6.05 -14.08 -13.18
CA MET A 11 -6.86 -13.15 -12.41
C MET A 11 -5.98 -12.04 -11.83
N ALA A 12 -6.25 -10.81 -12.25
CA ALA A 12 -5.78 -9.62 -11.57
C ALA A 12 -6.97 -8.97 -10.85
N ALA A 13 -6.83 -8.77 -9.54
CA ALA A 13 -7.86 -8.14 -8.71
C ALA A 13 -7.27 -6.94 -7.95
N LYS A 14 -8.10 -5.94 -7.70
CA LYS A 14 -7.82 -4.84 -6.78
C LYS A 14 -8.96 -4.78 -5.78
N ILE A 15 -8.61 -4.74 -4.51
CA ILE A 15 -9.53 -4.78 -3.39
C ILE A 15 -9.39 -3.47 -2.62
N ASP A 16 -10.50 -2.93 -2.14
CA ASP A 16 -10.49 -1.71 -1.33
C ASP A 16 -10.00 -2.04 0.09
N ALA A 17 -8.77 -1.63 0.41
CA ALA A 17 -8.17 -1.84 1.72
C ALA A 17 -8.94 -1.13 2.86
N THR A 18 -9.71 -0.08 2.58
CA THR A 18 -10.49 0.62 3.62
C THR A 18 -11.72 -0.16 4.06
N ALA A 19 -12.18 -1.12 3.25
CA ALA A 19 -13.30 -1.99 3.58
C ALA A 19 -12.91 -3.21 4.43
N ASP A 20 -11.65 -3.28 4.89
CA ASP A 20 -11.18 -4.38 5.74
C ASP A 20 -12.09 -4.58 6.97
N TYR A 21 -12.55 -3.48 7.60
CA TYR A 21 -13.43 -3.56 8.76
C TYR A 21 -14.76 -4.28 8.49
N ILE A 22 -15.28 -4.24 7.26
CA ILE A 22 -16.53 -4.91 6.85
C ILE A 22 -16.23 -6.35 6.43
N CYS A 23 -15.16 -6.54 5.65
CA CYS A 23 -14.89 -7.77 4.94
C CYS A 23 -13.94 -8.72 5.70
N LYS A 24 -13.46 -8.35 6.90
CA LYS A 24 -12.52 -9.14 7.71
C LYS A 24 -12.89 -10.62 7.84
N ALA A 25 -14.17 -10.91 8.00
CA ALA A 25 -14.67 -12.29 8.12
C ALA A 25 -14.51 -13.13 6.84
N LYS A 26 -14.51 -12.49 5.66
CA LYS A 26 -14.37 -13.17 4.36
C LYS A 26 -12.95 -13.13 3.81
N TRP A 27 -12.24 -12.04 4.09
CA TRP A 27 -10.90 -11.78 3.56
C TRP A 27 -9.82 -12.44 4.42
N GLY A 28 -10.00 -12.51 5.75
CA GLY A 28 -8.95 -12.98 6.65
C GLY A 28 -7.76 -12.02 6.67
N ASP A 29 -6.55 -12.55 6.85
CA ASP A 29 -5.31 -11.77 6.76
C ASP A 29 -4.88 -11.65 5.28
N VAL A 30 -5.44 -10.66 4.59
CA VAL A 30 -5.05 -10.35 3.20
C VAL A 30 -3.79 -9.49 3.19
N GLU A 31 -2.74 -10.00 2.55
CA GLU A 31 -1.53 -9.23 2.27
C GLU A 31 -1.66 -8.47 0.96
N PHE A 32 -1.28 -7.19 0.97
CA PHE A 32 -1.18 -6.36 -0.22
C PHE A 32 0.29 -6.31 -0.69
N PRO A 33 0.69 -7.13 -1.68
CA PRO A 33 2.07 -7.17 -2.12
C PRO A 33 2.48 -5.82 -2.74
N PRO A 34 3.71 -5.36 -2.49
CA PRO A 34 4.21 -4.16 -3.14
C PRO A 34 4.28 -4.35 -4.67
N PRO A 35 4.25 -3.26 -5.44
CA PRO A 35 4.40 -3.34 -6.89
C PRO A 35 5.77 -3.96 -7.25
N PHE A 36 5.79 -4.68 -8.37
CA PHE A 36 6.99 -5.35 -8.87
C PHE A 36 8.20 -4.40 -8.93
N GLY A 37 9.32 -4.83 -8.35
CA GLY A 37 10.55 -4.03 -8.27
C GLY A 37 10.70 -3.19 -6.98
N ARG A 38 9.76 -3.28 -6.02
CA ARG A 38 9.93 -2.73 -4.68
C ARG A 38 10.02 -3.84 -3.64
N GLU A 39 10.95 -3.69 -2.71
CA GLU A 39 11.04 -4.53 -1.51
C GLU A 39 9.99 -4.05 -0.49
N ALA A 40 9.30 -4.99 0.16
CA ALA A 40 8.47 -4.65 1.32
C ALA A 40 9.40 -4.46 2.52
N TYR A 41 9.42 -3.24 3.07
CA TYR A 41 10.22 -2.93 4.26
C TYR A 41 9.41 -3.14 5.54
N PRO A 42 10.00 -3.72 6.61
CA PRO A 42 9.30 -3.90 7.88
C PRO A 42 8.84 -2.57 8.49
N GLU A 43 9.56 -1.47 8.21
CA GLU A 43 9.20 -0.12 8.63
C GLU A 43 7.90 0.39 7.98
N GLU A 44 7.65 0.01 6.72
CA GLU A 44 6.39 0.37 6.03
C GLU A 44 5.21 -0.39 6.64
N ALA A 45 5.39 -1.66 6.98
CA ALA A 45 4.38 -2.46 7.67
C ALA A 45 4.07 -1.90 9.07
N TYR A 46 5.08 -1.42 9.80
CA TYR A 46 4.89 -0.78 11.11
C TYR A 46 4.07 0.51 11.01
N ILE A 47 4.33 1.36 10.02
CA ILE A 47 3.53 2.58 9.82
C ILE A 47 2.10 2.25 9.36
N ALA A 48 1.92 1.21 8.54
CA ALA A 48 0.59 0.76 8.11
C ALA A 48 -0.24 0.23 9.30
N ASP A 49 0.37 -0.50 10.23
CA ASP A 49 -0.28 -0.95 11.47
C ASP A 49 -0.67 0.23 12.39
N LEU A 50 0.17 1.27 12.44
CA LEU A 50 -0.16 2.51 13.16
C LEU A 50 -1.29 3.30 12.49
N ASP A 51 -1.34 3.37 11.16
CA ASP A 51 -2.43 3.98 10.39
C ASP A 51 -3.75 3.25 10.67
N ALA A 52 -3.74 1.91 10.68
CA ALA A 52 -4.94 1.11 10.97
C ALA A 52 -5.45 1.27 12.41
N LYS A 53 -4.55 1.57 13.37
CA LYS A 53 -4.88 1.76 14.80
C LYS A 53 -5.22 3.21 15.15
N SER A 54 -5.05 4.15 14.24
CA SER A 54 -5.21 5.59 14.46
C SER A 54 -6.28 6.17 13.54
N GLY A 55 -7.00 7.21 14.01
CA GLY A 55 -7.87 8.00 13.13
C GLY A 55 -7.11 8.98 12.23
N ALA A 56 -5.80 9.12 12.43
CA ALA A 56 -4.94 10.00 11.65
C ALA A 56 -4.31 9.24 10.48
N SER A 57 -4.22 9.88 9.30
CA SER A 57 -3.60 9.25 8.13
C SER A 57 -2.07 9.30 8.20
N LEU A 58 -1.45 8.14 8.34
CA LEU A 58 -0.02 7.92 8.43
C LEU A 58 0.42 7.05 7.24
N LYS A 59 1.19 7.61 6.31
CA LYS A 59 1.67 6.88 5.13
C LYS A 59 3.17 7.04 4.98
N LEU A 60 3.86 5.92 4.88
CA LEU A 60 5.29 5.85 4.58
C LEU A 60 5.51 4.97 3.35
N THR A 61 6.38 5.43 2.45
CA THR A 61 6.89 4.62 1.35
C THR A 61 8.37 4.90 1.17
N LEU A 62 9.20 3.89 1.39
CA LEU A 62 10.65 3.94 1.23
C LEU A 62 10.98 3.75 -0.25
N LEU A 63 11.48 4.81 -0.88
CA LEU A 63 11.92 4.76 -2.28
C LEU A 63 13.38 4.34 -2.41
N ASN A 64 14.25 4.93 -1.58
CA ASN A 64 15.68 4.65 -1.56
C ASN A 64 16.19 4.83 -0.13
N PRO A 65 16.47 3.75 0.61
CA PRO A 65 16.94 3.83 1.99
C PRO A 65 18.33 4.50 2.11
N ARG A 66 19.09 4.60 1.02
CA ARG A 66 20.38 5.32 0.95
C ARG A 66 20.25 6.74 0.38
N GLY A 67 19.04 7.24 0.23
CA GLY A 67 18.78 8.61 -0.22
C GLY A 67 19.32 9.64 0.78
N ARG A 68 19.81 10.77 0.27
CA ARG A 68 20.25 11.91 1.10
C ARG A 68 19.10 12.79 1.57
N ILE A 69 17.95 12.72 0.88
CA ILE A 69 16.80 13.59 1.11
C ILE A 69 15.69 12.76 1.78
N TRP A 70 15.27 13.21 2.95
CA TRP A 70 14.18 12.62 3.73
C TRP A 70 13.10 13.66 3.96
N THR A 71 11.86 13.31 3.62
CA THR A 71 10.71 14.22 3.74
C THR A 71 9.75 13.71 4.81
N MET A 72 9.52 14.51 5.84
CA MET A 72 8.44 14.33 6.80
C MET A 72 7.49 15.52 6.66
N VAL A 73 6.33 15.30 6.05
CA VAL A 73 5.39 16.37 5.69
C VAL A 73 4.00 16.03 6.22
N ALA A 74 3.38 16.99 6.89
CA ALA A 74 1.99 16.87 7.34
C ALA A 74 1.03 17.20 6.19
N GLY A 75 0.10 16.30 5.91
CA GLY A 75 -0.93 16.47 4.90
C GLY A 75 -0.56 15.91 3.52
N GLY A 76 -1.49 15.15 2.93
CA GLY A 76 -1.28 14.47 1.64
C GLY A 76 -1.07 15.44 0.46
N GLY A 77 -1.70 16.63 0.47
CA GLY A 77 -1.49 17.62 -0.59
C GLY A 77 -0.09 18.24 -0.55
N ALA A 78 0.39 18.60 0.64
CA ALA A 78 1.72 19.18 0.81
C ALA A 78 2.81 18.17 0.44
N SER A 79 2.67 16.90 0.82
CA SER A 79 3.68 15.88 0.54
C SER A 79 3.88 15.65 -0.98
N VAL A 80 2.81 15.77 -1.78
CA VAL A 80 2.91 15.70 -3.24
C VAL A 80 3.62 16.93 -3.83
N VAL A 81 3.31 18.14 -3.34
CA VAL A 81 3.98 19.36 -3.81
C VAL A 81 5.48 19.34 -3.48
N TYR A 82 5.85 18.94 -2.26
CA TYR A 82 7.26 18.79 -1.87
C TYR A 82 7.98 17.77 -2.73
N ARG A 83 7.34 16.64 -3.03
CA ARG A 83 7.91 15.63 -3.92
C ARG A 83 8.11 16.15 -5.34
N CYS A 84 7.15 16.90 -5.89
CA CYS A 84 7.29 17.55 -7.20
C CYS A 84 8.46 18.55 -7.21
N LEU A 85 8.62 19.36 -6.16
CA LEU A 85 9.72 20.32 -6.05
C LEU A 85 11.09 19.62 -5.99
N LEU A 86 11.19 18.50 -5.29
CA LEU A 86 12.43 17.73 -5.16
C LEU A 86 12.82 16.95 -6.41
N CYS A 87 11.87 16.65 -7.29
CA CYS A 87 12.09 15.91 -8.53
C CYS A 87 12.27 16.80 -9.78
N ILE A 88 12.11 18.13 -9.63
CA ILE A 88 12.58 19.12 -10.62
C ILE A 88 14.09 19.27 -10.51
#